data_AF-A0A2S6HK72-F1
#
_entry.id   AF-A0A2S6HK72-F1
#
_cell.length_a   1.000
_cell.length_b   1.000
_cell.length_c   1.000
_cell.angle_alpha   90.00
_cell.angle_beta   90.00
_cell.angle_gamma   90.00
#
_symmetry.space_group_name_H-M   'P 1'
#
loop_
_entity.id
_entity.type
_entity.pdbx_description
1 polymer ?
#
loop_
_entity_poly.entity_id
_entity_poly.type
_entity_poly.pdbx_seq_one_letter_code
_entity_poly.pdbx_strand_id
1 'polypeptide(L)' 'MRIITLNANSIRSAGRKGFFTWMQQQNTDIICIQKTKAQLYQLSFDPFLPANYHRFYHAAEKRL' A
#
# COMPACT_ATOMS: atom_id res chain seq x y z
N MET A 1 -8.05 16.72 8.37
CA MET A 1 -7.50 16.18 7.12
C MET A 1 -6.05 15.76 7.35
N ARG A 2 -5.73 14.48 7.14
CA ARG A 2 -4.43 13.85 7.38
C ARG A 2 -4.03 13.02 6.17
N ILE A 3 -2.81 13.26 5.67
CA ILE A 3 -2.23 12.55 4.53
C ILE A 3 -0.93 11.92 4.98
N ILE A 4 -0.74 10.63 4.68
CA ILE A 4 0.51 9.92 4.94
C ILE A 4 1.12 9.49 3.61
N THR A 5 2.43 9.71 3.47
CA THR A 5 3.23 9.17 2.38
C THR A 5 4.30 8.26 2.93
N LEU A 6 4.43 7.05 2.38
CA LEU A 6 5.39 6.06 2.85
C LEU A 6 6.04 5.31 1.68
N ASN A 7 7.37 5.32 1.69
CA ASN A 7 8.14 4.44 0.84
C ASN A 7 8.26 3.06 1.49
N ALA A 8 7.61 2.04 0.92
CA ALA A 8 7.54 0.71 1.52
C ALA A 8 8.79 -0.15 1.26
N ASN A 9 9.61 0.19 0.27
CA ASN A 9 10.72 -0.65 -0.23
C ASN A 9 10.33 -2.12 -0.51
N SER A 10 9.03 -2.40 -0.69
CA SER A 10 8.30 -3.66 -0.87
C SER A 10 7.07 -3.64 0.04
N ILE A 11 5.87 -3.48 -0.54
CA ILE A 11 4.62 -3.44 0.21
C ILE A 11 4.33 -4.77 0.93
N ARG A 12 4.77 -5.90 0.35
CA ARG A 12 4.69 -7.21 1.00
C ARG A 12 5.58 -7.29 2.24
N SER A 13 6.81 -6.79 2.15
CA SER A 13 7.71 -6.80 3.30
C SER A 13 7.26 -5.83 4.39
N ALA A 14 6.71 -4.68 4.02
CA ALA A 14 6.10 -3.74 4.95
C ALA A 14 4.88 -4.38 5.64
N GLY A 15 4.03 -5.09 4.89
CA GLY A 15 2.89 -5.83 5.42
C GLY A 15 3.29 -6.84 6.50
N ARG A 16 4.33 -7.65 6.26
CA ARG A 16 4.87 -8.58 7.26
C ARG A 16 5.41 -7.89 8.53
N LYS A 17 5.80 -6.62 8.43
CA LYS A 17 6.25 -5.79 9.56
C LYS A 17 5.10 -5.03 10.24
N GLY A 18 3.85 -5.36 9.93
CA GLY A 18 2.67 -4.76 10.57
C GLY A 18 2.19 -3.45 9.94
N PHE A 19 2.63 -3.11 8.72
CA PHE A 19 2.22 -1.85 8.07
C PHE A 19 0.70 -1.67 8.00
N PHE A 20 -0.05 -2.70 7.60
CA PHE A 20 -1.51 -2.59 7.43
C PHE A 20 -2.25 -2.41 8.76
N THR A 21 -1.78 -3.08 9.82
CA THR A 21 -2.28 -2.87 11.18
C THR A 21 -1.99 -1.45 11.67
N TRP A 22 -0.76 -0.99 11.49
CA TRP A 22 -0.36 0.38 11.86
C TRP A 22 -1.18 1.43 11.09
N MET A 23 -1.37 1.22 9.79
CA MET A 23 -2.14 2.09 8.90
C MET A 23 -3.58 2.28 9.39
N GLN A 24 -4.25 1.21 9.83
CA GLN A 24 -5.62 1.28 10.34
C GLN A 24 -5.76 2.14 11.60
N GLN A 25 -4.68 2.29 12.38
CA GLN A 25 -4.67 3.06 13.63
C GLN A 25 -4.40 4.56 13.42
N GLN A 26 -4.02 4.98 12.20
CA GLN A 26 -3.54 6.36 11.99
C GLN A 26 -4.64 7.41 11.81
N ASN A 27 -5.91 7.01 11.70
CA ASN A 27 -7.03 7.90 11.37
C ASN A 27 -6.70 8.81 10.17
N THR A 28 -6.35 8.20 9.04
CA THR A 28 -5.83 8.90 7.85
C THR A 28 -6.90 9.01 6.77
N ASP A 29 -6.93 10.14 6.07
CA ASP A 29 -7.86 10.36 4.96
C ASP A 29 -7.26 9.84 3.64
N ILE A 30 -5.96 10.04 3.42
CA ILE A 30 -5.25 9.61 2.20
C ILE A 30 -3.90 8.97 2.54
N ILE A 31 -3.63 7.80 1.96
CA ILE A 31 -2.34 7.11 2.09
C ILE A 31 -1.72 6.87 0.71
N CYS A 32 -0.53 7.43 0.52
CA CYS A 32 0.28 7.23 -0.68
C CYS A 32 1.44 6.27 -0.37
N ILE A 33 1.57 5.19 -1.16
CA ILE A 33 2.61 4.18 -0.97
C ILE A 33 3.50 4.12 -2.21
N GLN A 34 4.81 4.26 -2.03
CA GLN A 34 5.79 4.15 -3.12
C GLN A 34 6.72 2.93 -2.95
N LYS A 35 7.40 2.57 -4.05
CA LYS A 35 8.27 1.38 -4.15
C LYS A 35 7.58 0.12 -3.60
N THR A 36 6.35 -0.13 -4.07
CA THR A 36 5.57 -1.31 -3.68
C THR A 36 6.26 -2.62 -4.09
N LYS A 37 7.07 -2.60 -5.17
CA LYS A 37 7.71 -3.79 -5.77
C LYS A 37 6.69 -4.92 -6.02
N ALA A 38 5.49 -4.54 -6.46
CA ALA A 38 4.38 -5.43 -6.70
C ALA A 38 3.69 -5.08 -8.02
N GLN A 39 3.25 -6.12 -8.73
CA GLN A 39 2.38 -6.02 -9.90
C GLN A 39 0.91 -6.00 -9.47
N LEU A 40 0.02 -5.47 -10.31
CA LEU A 40 -1.40 -5.29 -9.96
C LEU A 40 -2.08 -6.59 -9.48
N TYR A 41 -1.83 -7.71 -10.16
CA TYR A 41 -2.39 -9.02 -9.78
C TYR A 41 -1.97 -9.49 -8.37
N GLN A 42 -0.85 -8.96 -7.85
CA GLN A 42 -0.36 -9.27 -6.50
C GLN A 42 -1.01 -8.41 -5.41
N LEU A 43 -1.83 -7.42 -5.80
CA LEU A 43 -2.51 -6.48 -4.92
C LEU A 43 -4.04 -6.68 -4.92
N SER A 44 -4.53 -7.74 -5.55
CA SER A 44 -5.96 -8.03 -5.73
C SER A 44 -6.60 -8.80 -4.58
N PHE A 45 -5.92 -8.90 -3.43
CA PHE A 45 -6.38 -9.67 -2.27
C PHE A 45 -5.87 -9.03 -0.97
N ASP A 46 -6.45 -9.45 0.16
CA ASP A 46 -6.04 -8.95 1.48
C ASP A 46 -4.57 -9.25 1.78
N PRO A 47 -3.87 -8.34 2.49
CA PRO A 47 -4.35 -7.10 3.10
C PRO A 47 -4.28 -5.87 2.18
N PHE A 48 -4.06 -6.05 0.87
CA PHE A 48 -3.91 -4.94 -0.08
C PHE A 48 -5.26 -4.31 -0.44
N LEU A 49 -6.37 -4.83 0.06
CA LEU A 49 -7.73 -4.38 -0.22
C LEU A 49 -8.44 -3.82 1.03
N PRO A 50 -7.93 -2.76 1.69
CA PRO A 50 -8.58 -2.20 2.86
C PRO A 50 -10.03 -1.79 2.57
N ALA A 51 -10.98 -2.31 3.35
CA ALA A 51 -12.42 -2.17 3.11
C ALA A 51 -12.93 -0.72 3.07
N ASN A 52 -12.27 0.19 3.80
CA ASN A 52 -12.72 1.58 4.00
C ASN A 52 -11.97 2.60 3.14
N TYR A 53 -11.20 2.17 2.13
CA TYR A 53 -10.45 3.07 1.25
C TYR A 53 -10.81 2.84 -0.22
N HIS A 54 -10.94 3.94 -0.96
CA HIS A 54 -10.80 3.89 -2.40
C HIS A 54 -9.33 3.64 -2.76
N ARG A 55 -9.10 2.83 -3.79
CA ARG A 55 -7.76 2.32 -4.12
C ARG A 55 -7.43 2.63 -5.57
N PHE A 56 -6.26 3.19 -5.77
CA PHE A 56 -5.66 3.41 -7.08
C PHE A 56 -4.25 2.86 -7.06
N TYR A 57 -3.94 1.97 -8.00
CA TYR A 57 -2.62 1.36 -8.12
C TYR A 57 -2.05 1.63 -9.50
N HIS A 58 -0.76 1.95 -9.53
CA HIS A 58 0.03 2.01 -10.73
C HIS A 58 1.29 1.17 -10.50
N ALA A 59 1.40 0.07 -11.22
CA ALA A 59 2.56 -0.81 -11.14
C ALA A 59 3.67 -0.27 -12.05
N ALA A 60 4.91 -0.34 -11.59
CA ALA A 60 6.05 0.00 -12.44
C ALA A 60 6.17 -1.03 -13.57
N GLU A 61 6.38 -0.53 -14.78
CA GLU A 61 6.75 -1.36 -15.93
C GLU A 61 8.16 -1.93 -15.70
N LYS A 62 8.34 -3.22 -16.00
CA LYS A 62 9.68 -3.78 -16.09
C LYS A 62 10.38 -3.15 -17.29
N ARG A 63 11.40 -2.34 -17.03
CA ARG A 63 12.38 -2.00 -18.06
C ARG A 63 13.34 -3.18 -18.22
N LEU A 64 13.36 -3.76 -19.42
CA LEU A 64 14.35 -4.73 -19.86
C LEU A 64 15.72 -4.06 -19.99
#